data_AF-X1LHP7-F1
#
_entry.id   AF-X1LHP7-F1
#
_cell.length_a   1.000
_cell.length_b   1.000
_cell.length_c   1.000
_cell.angle_alpha   90.00
_cell.angle_beta   90.00
_cell.angle_gamma   90.00
#
_symmetry.space_group_name_H-M   'P 1'
#
loop_
_entity.id
_entity.type
_entity.pdbx_description
1 polymer ?
#
loop_
_entity_poly.entity_id
_entity_poly.type
_entity_poly.pdbx_seq_one_letter_code
_entity_poly.pdbx_strand_id
1 'polypeptide(L)'
;PTVGSDAVENYKAIRRELEQYSKALAQKAEFIVANKIDLDPDAKIVKNLRKELGKEVIPISAVTGAGIKELSELLWQKVKETKAAAAQ
;
A
#
# COMPACT_ATOMS: atom_id res chain seq x y z
N PRO A 1 14.06 -0.54 0.26
CA PRO A 1 14.08 0.33 -0.95
C PRO A 1 15.46 0.95 -1.15
N THR A 2 16.17 0.52 -2.19
CA THR A 2 17.40 1.17 -2.66
C THR A 2 17.05 2.57 -3.14
N VAL A 3 17.84 3.54 -2.70
CA VAL A 3 17.69 4.94 -3.09
C VAL A 3 17.94 5.01 -4.60
N GLY A 4 16.90 5.19 -5.41
CA GLY A 4 16.99 5.35 -6.87
C GLY A 4 16.14 4.41 -7.74
N SER A 5 15.40 3.45 -7.18
CA SER A 5 14.47 2.64 -7.99
C SER A 5 13.06 3.26 -8.07
N ASP A 6 12.47 3.19 -9.26
CA ASP A 6 11.10 3.67 -9.52
C ASP A 6 10.07 2.92 -8.66
N ALA A 7 9.21 3.67 -7.96
CA ALA A 7 8.27 3.10 -7.01
C ALA A 7 7.18 2.24 -7.67
N VAL A 8 6.80 2.52 -8.91
CA VAL A 8 5.85 1.72 -9.69
C VAL A 8 6.49 0.39 -10.08
N GLU A 9 7.75 0.42 -10.54
CA GLU A 9 8.47 -0.80 -10.92
C GLU A 9 8.76 -1.69 -9.69
N ASN A 10 9.13 -1.08 -8.56
CA ASN A 10 9.26 -1.81 -7.28
C ASN A 10 7.96 -2.52 -6.89
N TYR A 11 6.81 -1.82 -7.00
CA TYR A 11 5.51 -2.43 -6.72
C TYR A 11 5.23 -3.63 -7.62
N LYS A 12 5.43 -3.48 -8.95
CA LYS A 12 5.19 -4.55 -9.92
C LYS A 12 6.11 -5.75 -9.67
N ALA A 13 7.37 -5.52 -9.28
CA ALA A 13 8.32 -6.58 -8.95
C ALA A 13 7.82 -7.40 -7.75
N ILE A 14 7.51 -6.75 -6.62
CA ILE A 14 6.97 -7.42 -5.43
C ILE A 14 5.68 -8.18 -5.76
N ARG A 15 4.80 -7.59 -6.58
CA ARG A 15 3.55 -8.23 -6.95
C ARG A 15 3.78 -9.52 -7.74
N ARG A 16 4.71 -9.52 -8.70
CA ARG A 16 5.11 -10.71 -9.47
C ARG A 16 5.74 -11.78 -8.57
N GLU A 17 6.61 -11.39 -7.65
CA GLU A 17 7.24 -12.30 -6.69
C GLU A 17 6.17 -13.00 -5.81
N LEU A 18 5.17 -12.26 -5.34
CA LEU A 18 4.04 -12.82 -4.57
C LEU A 18 3.21 -13.82 -5.40
N GLU A 19 2.96 -13.54 -6.68
CA GLU A 19 2.23 -14.45 -7.59
C GLU A 19 2.99 -15.76 -7.81
N GLN A 20 4.31 -15.67 -7.96
CA GLN A 20 5.17 -16.84 -8.13
C GLN A 20 5.27 -17.66 -6.85
N TYR A 21 5.29 -17.01 -5.70
CA TYR A 21 5.42 -17.69 -4.41
C TYR A 21 4.12 -18.39 -4.00
N SER A 22 2.97 -17.73 -4.09
CA SER A 22 1.68 -18.33 -3.70
C SER A 22 0.48 -17.61 -4.29
N LYS A 23 -0.33 -18.33 -5.08
CA LYS A 23 -1.62 -17.83 -5.59
C LYS A 23 -2.55 -17.38 -4.46
N ALA A 24 -2.56 -18.10 -3.33
CA ALA A 24 -3.41 -17.76 -2.19
C ALA A 24 -2.99 -16.43 -1.54
N LEU A 25 -1.70 -16.10 -1.50
CA LEU A 25 -1.23 -14.80 -0.99
C LEU A 25 -1.50 -13.69 -2.01
N ALA A 26 -1.27 -13.95 -3.29
CA ALA A 26 -1.54 -13.01 -4.37
C ALA A 26 -3.02 -12.60 -4.46
N GLN A 27 -3.95 -13.46 -4.04
CA GLN A 27 -5.39 -13.17 -4.05
C GLN A 27 -5.88 -12.45 -2.79
N LYS A 28 -5.04 -12.28 -1.75
CA LYS A 28 -5.46 -11.55 -0.55
C LYS A 28 -5.71 -10.08 -0.88
N ALA A 29 -6.62 -9.48 -0.11
CA ALA A 29 -6.83 -8.05 -0.15
C ALA A 29 -5.51 -7.31 0.12
N GLU A 30 -5.20 -6.35 -0.74
CA GLU A 30 -3.95 -5.59 -0.72
C GLU A 30 -4.23 -4.13 -0.39
N PHE A 31 -3.35 -3.53 0.42
CA PHE A 31 -3.31 -2.09 0.64
C PHE A 31 -1.96 -1.56 0.17
N ILE A 32 -1.99 -0.55 -0.71
CA ILE A 32 -0.77 0.11 -1.19
C ILE A 32 -0.52 1.35 -0.34
N VAL A 33 0.58 1.34 0.40
CA VAL A 33 0.92 2.41 1.34
C VAL A 33 2.19 3.12 0.85
N ALA A 34 2.05 4.39 0.46
CA ALA A 34 3.17 5.24 0.10
C ALA A 34 3.75 5.89 1.37
N ASN A 35 4.87 5.35 1.84
CA ASN A 35 5.57 5.87 3.01
C ASN A 35 6.56 6.99 2.64
N LYS A 36 6.94 7.81 3.63
CA LYS A 36 7.88 8.95 3.54
C LYS A 36 7.34 10.17 2.80
N ILE A 37 6.05 10.49 2.93
CA ILE A 37 5.45 11.69 2.30
C ILE A 37 6.03 13.02 2.81
N ASP A 38 6.73 13.01 3.94
CA ASP A 38 7.51 14.14 4.44
C ASP A 38 8.58 14.62 3.44
N LEU A 39 9.03 13.74 2.53
CA LEU A 39 9.96 14.05 1.45
C LEU A 39 9.27 14.47 0.13
N ASP A 40 7.93 14.50 0.11
CA ASP A 40 7.11 14.85 -1.07
C ASP A 40 6.09 15.94 -0.74
N PRO A 41 6.54 17.19 -0.47
CA PRO A 41 5.68 18.27 0.00
C PRO A 41 4.56 18.65 -1.00
N ASP A 42 4.77 18.41 -2.30
CA ASP A 42 3.78 18.70 -3.36
C ASP A 42 2.83 17.51 -3.64
N ALA A 43 3.01 16.39 -2.93
CA ALA A 43 2.33 15.11 -3.17
C ALA A 43 2.48 14.58 -4.61
N LYS A 44 3.56 14.93 -5.32
CA LYS A 44 3.78 14.56 -6.73
C LYS A 44 4.01 13.07 -6.88
N ILE A 45 4.80 12.47 -5.99
CA ILE A 45 5.13 11.04 -6.03
C ILE A 45 3.85 10.22 -5.78
N VAL A 46 3.06 10.61 -4.77
CA VAL A 46 1.80 9.91 -4.46
C VAL A 46 0.80 10.04 -5.61
N LYS A 47 0.65 11.22 -6.21
CA LYS A 47 -0.22 11.44 -7.37
C LYS A 47 0.21 10.60 -8.58
N ASN A 48 1.50 10.56 -8.88
CA ASN A 48 2.03 9.73 -9.97
C ASN A 48 1.81 8.26 -9.70
N LEU A 49 2.06 7.78 -8.47
CA LEU A 49 1.81 6.38 -8.10
C LEU A 49 0.34 5.98 -8.29
N ARG A 50 -0.60 6.81 -7.85
CA ARG A 50 -2.04 6.56 -8.06
C ARG A 50 -2.39 6.49 -9.54
N LYS A 51 -1.84 7.41 -10.35
CA LYS A 51 -2.08 7.46 -11.79
C LYS A 51 -1.51 6.23 -12.51
N GLU A 52 -0.25 5.90 -12.25
CA GLU A 52 0.47 4.82 -12.93
C GLU A 52 -0.03 3.43 -12.52
N LEU A 53 -0.41 3.25 -11.26
CA LEU A 53 -0.93 1.98 -10.77
C LEU A 53 -2.43 1.80 -11.04
N GLY A 54 -3.18 2.89 -11.23
CA GLY A 54 -4.64 2.85 -11.31
C GLY A 54 -5.29 2.29 -10.04
N LYS A 55 -4.60 2.41 -8.90
CA LYS A 55 -4.99 1.84 -7.61
C LYS A 55 -5.03 2.91 -6.54
N GLU A 56 -5.81 2.65 -5.49
CA GLU A 56 -5.78 3.47 -4.29
C GLU A 56 -4.42 3.33 -3.60
N VAL A 57 -3.83 4.48 -3.25
CA VAL A 57 -2.55 4.56 -2.55
C VAL A 57 -2.75 5.43 -1.32
N ILE A 58 -2.46 4.87 -0.15
CA ILE A 58 -2.59 5.52 1.15
C ILE A 58 -1.28 6.22 1.50
N PRO A 59 -1.25 7.57 1.54
CA PRO A 59 -0.06 8.32 1.90
C PRO A 59 0.17 8.32 3.41
N ILE A 60 1.38 7.99 3.86
CA ILE A 60 1.79 8.10 5.27
C ILE A 60 3.21 8.66 5.41
N SER A 61 3.50 9.19 6.59
CA SER A 61 4.87 9.36 7.06
C SER A 61 5.05 8.60 8.36
N ALA A 62 5.80 7.51 8.31
CA ALA A 62 6.15 6.75 9.52
C ALA A 62 7.04 7.55 10.49
N VAL A 63 7.79 8.56 10.01
CA VAL A 63 8.66 9.37 10.87
C VAL A 63 7.91 10.49 11.58
N THR A 64 6.96 11.13 10.92
CA THR A 64 6.16 12.20 11.55
C THR A 64 4.87 11.68 12.19
N GLY A 65 4.45 10.46 11.86
CA GLY A 65 3.18 9.87 12.29
C GLY A 65 1.98 10.26 11.42
N ALA A 66 2.16 11.10 10.39
CA ALA A 66 1.08 11.52 9.51
C ALA A 66 0.43 10.32 8.79
N GLY A 67 -0.90 10.22 8.85
CA GLY A 67 -1.68 9.18 8.18
C GLY A 67 -1.67 7.80 8.85
N ILE A 68 -0.91 7.61 9.94
CA ILE A 68 -0.80 6.31 10.63
C ILE A 68 -2.11 5.93 11.32
N LYS A 69 -2.80 6.90 11.92
CA LYS A 69 -4.07 6.68 12.58
C LYS A 69 -5.14 6.26 11.56
N GLU A 70 -5.29 7.02 10.49
CA GLU A 70 -6.22 6.73 9.41
C GLU A 70 -5.96 5.36 8.77
N LEU A 71 -4.68 5.01 8.55
CA LEU A 71 -4.30 3.68 8.07
C LEU A 71 -4.70 2.58 9.06
N SER A 72 -4.46 2.78 10.36
CA SER A 72 -4.78 1.81 11.40
C SER A 72 -6.28 1.54 11.50
N GLU A 73 -7.10 2.60 11.49
CA GLU A 73 -8.55 2.49 11.47
C GLU A 73 -9.05 1.76 10.23
N LEU A 74 -8.51 2.08 9.05
CA LEU A 74 -8.89 1.43 7.79
C LEU A 74 -8.54 -0.06 7.78
N LEU A 75 -7.35 -0.42 8.26
CA LEU A 75 -6.95 -1.83 8.41
C LEU A 75 -7.84 -2.56 9.44
N TRP A 76 -8.16 -1.91 10.55
CA TRP A 76 -9.04 -2.48 11.58
C TRP A 76 -10.43 -2.82 11.02
N GLN A 77 -11.05 -1.90 10.28
CA GLN A 77 -12.34 -2.16 9.64
C GLN A 77 -12.23 -3.32 8.66
N LYS A 78 -11.18 -3.35 7.82
CA LYS A 78 -11.03 -4.43 6.83
C LYS A 78 -10.87 -5.80 7.49
N VAL A 79 -10.09 -5.88 8.56
CA VAL A 79 -9.89 -7.13 9.30
C VAL A 79 -11.21 -7.59 9.94
N LYS A 80 -11.98 -6.66 10.51
CA LYS A 80 -13.30 -6.95 11.09
C LYS A 80 -14.26 -7.50 10.04
N GLU A 81 -14.36 -6.86 8.88
CA GLU A 81 -15.17 -7.32 7.75
C GLU A 81 -14.76 -8.73 7.29
N THR A 82 -13.46 -8.95 7.11
CA THR A 82 -12.93 -10.24 6.62
C THR A 82 -13.21 -11.37 7.62
N LYS A 83 -13.06 -11.11 8.93
CA LYS A 83 -13.38 -12.10 9.96
C LYS A 83 -14.88 -12.41 10.03
N ALA A 84 -15.74 -11.40 9.89
CA ALA A 84 -17.18 -11.60 9.87
C ALA A 84 -17.63 -12.43 8.65
N ALA A 85 -17.02 -12.21 7.48
CA ALA A 85 -17.29 -12.98 6.27
C ALA A 85 -16.77 -14.42 6.33
N ALA A 86 -15.68 -14.68 7.05
CA ALA A 86 -15.11 -16.03 7.22
C ALA A 86 -15.83 -16.88 8.30
N ALA A 87 -16.68 -16.26 9.12
CA ALA A 87 -17.48 -16.92 10.15
C ALA A 87 -18.92 -17.25 9.70
N GLN A 88 -19.26 -16.91 8.45
CA GLN A 88 -20.50 -17.27 7.76
C GLN A 88 -20.21 -18.42 6.78
#